data_AF-A0A084QDK9-F1
#
_entry.id   AF-A0A084QDK9-F1
#
_cell.length_a   1.000
_cell.length_b   1.000
_cell.length_c   1.000
_cell.angle_alpha   90.00
_cell.angle_beta   90.00
_cell.angle_gamma   90.00
#
_symmetry.space_group_name_H-M   'P 1'
#
loop_
_entity.id
_entity.type
_entity.pdbx_description
1 polymer ?
#
loop_
_entity_poly.entity_id
_entity_poly.type
_entity_poly.pdbx_seq_one_letter_code
_entity_poly.pdbx_strand_id
1 'polypeptide(L)'
;MSTSLAPECNEVKERYDTCFLKWYSEKYLRGGEKDNKECVGLFTEYQKCLNTALKDRGIDKLLEEAREDNKENDHPMHPFSTLTVGIFVAGYITARWDLVTRLYELAIFAWEYGVVTRAAKGLVLLTGLFLVIFIPVLLVALKETRLHTRMPGTGVSARDELRRRGSF
;
A
#
# COMPACT_ATOMS: atom_id res chain seq x y z
N MET A 1 2.82 -44.14 -8.89
CA MET A 1 2.44 -42.85 -9.50
C MET A 1 0.97 -42.85 -9.84
N SER A 2 0.31 -41.70 -9.74
CA SER A 2 -1.05 -41.49 -10.20
C SER A 2 -1.09 -41.53 -11.72
N THR A 3 -2.04 -42.24 -12.31
CA THR A 3 -2.26 -42.20 -13.76
C THR A 3 -2.75 -40.80 -14.15
N SER A 4 -2.24 -40.27 -15.25
CA SER A 4 -2.80 -39.09 -15.91
C SER A 4 -4.22 -39.41 -16.39
N LEU A 5 -5.03 -38.37 -16.53
CA LEU A 5 -6.35 -38.46 -17.14
C LEU A 5 -6.27 -39.07 -18.56
N ALA A 6 -5.17 -38.83 -19.26
CA ALA A 6 -4.89 -39.33 -20.60
C ALA A 6 -3.67 -40.27 -20.58
N PRO A 7 -3.81 -41.55 -20.99
CA PRO A 7 -2.71 -42.52 -20.92
C PRO A 7 -1.49 -42.11 -21.76
N GLU A 8 -1.70 -41.34 -22.83
CA GLU A 8 -0.66 -40.78 -23.70
C GLU A 8 0.23 -39.74 -23.01
N CYS A 9 -0.24 -39.12 -21.92
CA CYS A 9 0.52 -38.12 -21.17
C CYS A 9 1.20 -38.70 -19.90
N ASN A 10 1.11 -40.02 -19.67
CA ASN A 10 1.63 -40.65 -18.44
C ASN A 10 3.15 -40.51 -18.30
N GLU A 11 3.91 -40.74 -19.37
CA GLU A 11 5.38 -40.68 -19.34
C GLU A 11 5.88 -39.26 -19.01
N VAL A 12 5.27 -38.24 -19.61
CA VAL A 12 5.64 -36.84 -19.38
C VAL A 12 5.23 -36.38 -17.98
N LYS A 13 4.05 -36.83 -17.51
CA LYS A 13 3.59 -36.60 -16.14
C LYS A 13 4.54 -37.17 -15.12
N GLU A 14 5.03 -38.39 -15.33
CA GLU A 14 5.93 -39.08 -14.41
C GLU A 14 7.25 -38.32 -14.22
N ARG A 15 7.83 -37.83 -15.33
CA ARG A 15 9.04 -36.98 -15.30
C ARG A 15 8.80 -35.67 -14.55
N TYR A 16 7.67 -35.01 -14.80
CA TYR A 16 7.30 -33.77 -14.12
C TYR A 16 7.05 -33.99 -12.61
N ASP A 17 6.23 -34.98 -12.24
CA ASP A 17 5.88 -35.25 -10.85
C ASP A 17 7.12 -35.61 -10.02
N THR A 18 8.04 -36.39 -10.58
CA THR A 18 9.30 -36.74 -9.91
C THR A 18 10.16 -35.50 -9.64
N CYS A 19 10.29 -34.60 -10.63
CA CYS A 19 10.99 -33.32 -10.47
C CYS A 19 10.30 -32.44 -9.41
N PHE A 20 8.98 -32.29 -9.52
CA PHE A 20 8.18 -31.44 -8.66
C PHE A 20 8.22 -31.92 -7.20
N LEU A 21 8.08 -33.21 -6.93
CA LEU A 21 8.10 -33.74 -5.56
C LEU A 21 9.45 -33.55 -4.87
N LYS A 22 10.56 -33.71 -5.62
CA LYS A 22 11.90 -33.43 -5.11
C LYS A 22 12.04 -31.94 -4.75
N TRP A 23 11.68 -31.05 -5.68
CA TRP A 23 11.72 -29.62 -5.44
C TRP A 23 10.78 -29.18 -4.29
N TYR A 24 9.57 -29.72 -4.23
CA TYR A 24 8.57 -29.39 -3.21
C TYR A 24 9.04 -29.76 -1.80
N SER A 25 9.62 -30.96 -1.64
CA SER A 25 10.09 -31.45 -0.34
C SER A 25 11.40 -30.82 0.12
N GLU A 26 12.35 -30.60 -0.81
CA GLU A 26 13.69 -30.11 -0.46
C GLU A 26 13.80 -28.58 -0.46
N LYS A 27 13.05 -27.89 -1.31
CA LYS A 27 13.14 -26.43 -1.49
C LYS A 27 11.92 -25.74 -0.91
N TYR A 28 10.72 -26.05 -1.41
CA TYR A 28 9.51 -25.30 -1.06
C TYR A 28 9.16 -25.43 0.43
N LEU A 29 9.02 -26.66 0.95
CA LEU A 29 8.66 -26.90 2.36
C LEU A 29 9.74 -26.50 3.35
N ARG A 30 11.01 -26.41 2.91
CA ARG A 30 12.14 -26.01 3.76
C ARG A 30 12.43 -24.51 3.74
N GLY A 31 11.57 -23.71 3.10
CA GLY A 31 11.73 -22.26 3.02
C GLY A 31 12.84 -21.79 2.06
N GLY A 32 13.21 -22.64 1.09
CA GLY A 32 14.15 -22.32 0.01
C GLY A 32 13.51 -21.55 -1.14
N GLU A 33 14.06 -21.71 -2.35
CA GLU A 33 13.57 -21.01 -3.55
C GLU A 33 12.11 -21.39 -3.87
N LYS A 34 11.24 -20.38 -4.00
CA LYS A 34 9.82 -20.54 -4.33
C LYS A 34 9.56 -20.72 -5.83
N ASP A 35 10.54 -20.41 -6.66
CA ASP A 35 10.41 -20.52 -8.11
C ASP A 35 10.84 -21.93 -8.55
N ASN A 36 9.95 -22.66 -9.22
CA ASN A 36 10.20 -24.03 -9.70
C ASN A 36 10.93 -24.07 -11.05
N LYS A 37 11.88 -23.16 -11.30
CA LYS A 37 12.54 -22.95 -12.62
C LYS A 37 13.07 -24.24 -13.26
N GLU A 38 13.53 -25.18 -12.44
CA GLU A 38 14.07 -26.49 -12.86
C GLU A 38 13.01 -27.40 -13.50
N CYS A 39 11.75 -27.34 -13.05
CA CYS A 39 10.68 -28.23 -13.51
C CYS A 39 9.73 -27.57 -14.53
N VAL A 40 9.89 -26.27 -14.84
CA VAL A 40 9.02 -25.52 -15.76
C VAL A 40 9.03 -26.13 -17.17
N GLY A 41 10.19 -26.55 -17.67
CA GLY A 41 10.30 -27.20 -18.99
C GLY A 41 9.43 -28.46 -19.09
N LEU A 42 9.59 -29.37 -18.13
CA LEU A 42 8.81 -30.62 -18.04
C LEU A 42 7.31 -30.34 -17.83
N PHE A 43 6.97 -29.31 -17.06
CA PHE A 43 5.58 -28.90 -16.86
C PHE A 43 4.93 -28.44 -18.17
N THR A 44 5.64 -27.65 -18.98
CA THR A 44 5.08 -27.13 -20.24
C THR A 44 4.78 -28.23 -21.23
N GLU A 45 5.60 -29.28 -21.29
CA GLU A 45 5.36 -30.45 -22.13
C GLU A 45 4.14 -31.24 -21.65
N TYR A 46 4.05 -31.48 -20.34
CA TYR A 46 2.89 -32.12 -19.74
C TYR A 46 1.61 -31.31 -19.95
N GLN A 47 1.66 -30.00 -19.74
CA GLN A 47 0.53 -29.08 -19.90
C GLN A 47 0.03 -29.05 -21.35
N LYS A 48 0.93 -29.05 -22.33
CA LYS A 48 0.57 -29.15 -23.76
C LYS A 48 -0.19 -30.45 -24.04
N CYS A 49 0.33 -31.58 -23.58
CA CYS A 49 -0.32 -32.89 -23.75
C CYS A 49 -1.70 -32.91 -23.07
N LEU A 50 -1.79 -32.41 -21.85
CA LEU A 50 -3.02 -32.38 -21.07
C LEU A 50 -4.10 -31.49 -21.71
N ASN A 51 -3.73 -30.31 -22.22
CA ASN A 51 -4.67 -29.38 -22.86
C ASN A 51 -5.32 -29.98 -24.12
N THR A 52 -4.57 -30.77 -24.89
CA THR A 52 -5.11 -31.49 -26.04
C THR A 52 -6.13 -32.54 -25.58
N ALA A 53 -5.76 -33.37 -24.60
CA ALA A 53 -6.63 -34.42 -24.07
C ALA A 53 -7.87 -33.88 -23.33
N LEU A 54 -7.81 -32.68 -22.75
CA LEU A 54 -8.96 -32.02 -22.10
C LEU A 54 -9.98 -31.52 -23.11
N LYS A 55 -9.52 -31.01 -24.26
CA LYS A 55 -10.39 -30.57 -25.37
C LYS A 55 -11.10 -31.74 -26.03
N ASP A 56 -10.38 -32.84 -26.26
CA ASP A 56 -10.96 -34.05 -26.85
C ASP A 56 -12.08 -34.66 -25.98
N ARG A 57 -12.03 -34.41 -24.66
CA ARG A 57 -13.04 -34.85 -23.70
C ARG A 57 -14.12 -33.81 -23.40
N GLY A 58 -14.01 -32.59 -23.93
CA GLY A 58 -14.96 -31.49 -23.70
C GLY A 58 -15.06 -31.00 -22.25
N ILE A 59 -13.99 -31.22 -21.44
CA ILE A 59 -13.92 -30.79 -20.03
C ILE A 59 -13.33 -29.38 -19.92
N ASP A 60 -12.75 -28.86 -21.01
CA ASP A 60 -12.12 -27.56 -21.11
C ASP A 60 -13.02 -26.42 -20.63
N LYS A 61 -14.28 -26.35 -21.11
CA LYS A 61 -15.24 -25.31 -20.71
C LYS A 61 -15.56 -25.33 -19.22
N LEU A 62 -15.81 -26.52 -18.66
CA LEU A 62 -16.13 -26.69 -17.25
C LEU A 62 -14.94 -26.31 -16.35
N LEU A 63 -13.72 -26.56 -16.81
CA LEU A 63 -12.51 -26.24 -16.08
C LEU A 63 -12.21 -24.73 -16.10
N GLU A 64 -12.49 -24.06 -17.22
CA GLU A 64 -12.34 -22.60 -17.33
C GLU A 64 -13.39 -21.87 -16.47
N GLU A 65 -14.66 -22.28 -16.54
CA GLU A 65 -15.74 -21.74 -15.70
C GLU A 65 -15.41 -21.88 -14.20
N ALA A 66 -14.99 -23.07 -13.75
CA ALA A 66 -14.58 -23.27 -12.37
C ALA A 66 -13.36 -22.43 -11.96
N ARG A 67 -12.46 -22.08 -12.89
CA ARG A 67 -11.31 -21.20 -12.60
C ARG A 67 -11.72 -19.74 -12.48
N GLU A 68 -12.65 -19.29 -13.32
CA GLU A 68 -13.14 -17.92 -13.29
C GLU A 68 -13.96 -17.65 -12.02
N ASP A 69 -14.82 -18.58 -11.61
CA ASP A 69 -15.59 -18.47 -10.36
C ASP A 69 -14.70 -18.34 -9.12
N ASN A 70 -13.55 -19.02 -9.11
CA ASN A 70 -12.61 -18.93 -7.99
C ASN A 70 -11.79 -17.63 -7.99
N LYS A 71 -11.62 -16.99 -9.15
CA LYS A 71 -10.81 -15.76 -9.30
C LYS A 71 -11.39 -14.58 -8.52
N GLU A 72 -12.71 -14.50 -8.37
CA GLU A 72 -13.35 -13.45 -7.56
C GLU A 72 -13.10 -13.63 -6.06
N ASN A 73 -12.83 -14.87 -5.61
CA ASN A 73 -12.50 -15.20 -4.23
C ASN A 73 -11.04 -14.89 -3.84
N ASP A 74 -10.16 -14.66 -4.81
CA ASP A 74 -8.75 -14.28 -4.58
C ASP A 74 -8.57 -12.79 -4.23
N HIS A 75 -9.62 -11.98 -4.38
CA HIS A 75 -9.64 -10.67 -3.74
C HIS A 75 -9.73 -10.86 -2.22
N PRO A 76 -8.88 -10.18 -1.42
CA PRO A 76 -8.99 -10.22 0.03
C PRO A 76 -10.21 -9.41 0.47
N MET A 77 -11.40 -9.93 0.20
CA MET A 77 -12.64 -9.46 0.78
C MET A 77 -12.96 -10.44 1.90
N HIS A 78 -12.90 -9.95 3.13
CA HIS A 78 -13.50 -10.61 4.28
C HIS A 78 -14.95 -10.08 4.32
N PRO A 79 -15.93 -10.64 3.57
CA PRO A 79 -17.30 -10.12 3.54
C PRO A 79 -17.92 -10.11 4.94
N PHE A 80 -17.44 -10.99 5.82
CA PHE A 80 -17.79 -10.99 7.24
C PHE A 80 -17.33 -9.75 7.99
N SER A 81 -16.22 -9.09 7.62
CA SER A 81 -15.72 -7.91 8.34
C SER A 81 -16.64 -6.70 8.16
N THR A 82 -17.04 -6.41 6.92
CA THR A 82 -17.95 -5.28 6.65
C THR A 82 -19.33 -5.50 7.25
N LEU A 83 -19.86 -6.71 7.13
CA LEU A 83 -21.19 -7.05 7.67
C LEU A 83 -21.18 -7.05 9.21
N THR A 84 -20.15 -7.61 9.85
CA THR A 84 -20.04 -7.61 11.31
C THR A 84 -19.82 -6.20 11.87
N VAL A 85 -18.93 -5.41 11.27
CA VAL A 85 -18.74 -4.00 11.64
C VAL A 85 -20.04 -3.22 11.50
N GLY A 86 -20.80 -3.42 10.41
CA GLY A 86 -22.12 -2.81 10.23
C GLY A 86 -23.11 -3.15 11.36
N ILE A 87 -23.18 -4.42 11.76
CA ILE A 87 -24.06 -4.88 12.85
C ILE A 87 -23.61 -4.32 14.21
N PHE A 88 -22.30 -4.31 14.49
CA PHE A 88 -21.77 -3.76 15.74
C PHE A 88 -21.97 -2.24 15.82
N VAL A 89 -21.76 -1.50 14.73
CA VAL A 89 -21.98 -0.06 14.67
C VAL A 89 -23.46 0.25 14.84
N ALA A 90 -24.35 -0.46 14.14
CA ALA A 90 -25.79 -0.30 14.31
C ALA A 90 -26.23 -0.61 15.76
N GLY A 91 -25.76 -1.72 16.33
CA GLY A 91 -26.04 -2.12 17.71
C GLY A 91 -25.55 -1.10 18.73
N TYR A 92 -24.33 -0.59 18.58
CA TYR A 92 -23.75 0.42 19.48
C TYR A 92 -24.50 1.76 19.38
N ILE A 93 -24.85 2.20 18.16
CA ILE A 93 -25.65 3.40 17.95
C ILE A 93 -27.03 3.22 18.59
N THR A 94 -27.68 2.05 18.46
CA THR A 94 -28.97 1.80 19.12
C THR A 94 -28.88 1.72 20.64
N ALA A 95 -27.81 1.13 21.20
CA ALA A 95 -27.62 1.00 22.64
C ALA A 95 -27.23 2.33 23.31
N ARG A 96 -26.60 3.23 22.56
CA ARG A 96 -26.12 4.53 23.04
C ARG A 96 -26.73 5.70 22.28
N TRP A 97 -27.96 5.53 21.82
CA TRP A 97 -28.69 6.52 21.03
C TRP A 97 -28.83 7.86 21.77
N ASP A 98 -28.91 7.81 23.10
CA ASP A 98 -28.95 8.97 24.01
C ASP A 98 -27.66 9.82 24.00
N LEU A 99 -26.48 9.22 23.78
CA LEU A 99 -25.23 9.98 23.65
C LEU A 99 -25.13 10.66 22.28
N VAL A 100 -25.61 9.96 21.23
CA VAL A 100 -25.60 10.44 19.85
C VAL A 100 -26.53 11.62 19.69
N THR A 101 -27.74 11.55 20.22
CA THR A 101 -28.69 12.68 20.23
C THR A 101 -28.14 13.86 20.99
N ARG A 102 -27.53 13.64 22.15
CA ARG A 102 -26.96 14.71 22.98
C ARG A 102 -25.76 15.39 22.32
N LEU A 103 -24.94 14.64 21.57
CA LEU A 103 -23.88 15.21 20.72
C LEU A 103 -24.45 15.99 19.53
N TYR A 104 -25.52 15.50 18.92
CA TYR A 104 -26.18 16.16 17.80
C TYR A 104 -26.82 17.50 18.22
N GLU A 105 -27.52 17.52 19.35
CA GLU A 105 -28.04 18.73 20.00
C GLU A 105 -26.91 19.71 20.32
N LEU A 106 -25.79 19.24 20.91
CA LEU A 106 -24.64 20.09 21.21
C LEU A 106 -24.02 20.69 19.93
N ALA A 107 -23.96 19.92 18.85
CA ALA A 107 -23.44 20.37 17.56
C ALA A 107 -24.36 21.41 16.91
N ILE A 108 -25.67 21.18 16.92
CA ILE A 108 -26.66 22.15 16.43
C ILE A 108 -26.60 23.42 17.25
N PHE A 109 -26.60 23.33 18.58
CA PHE A 109 -26.48 24.50 19.44
C PHE A 109 -25.16 25.25 19.23
N ALA A 110 -24.03 24.56 19.07
CA ALA A 110 -22.76 25.22 18.77
C ALA A 110 -22.78 25.96 17.42
N TRP A 111 -23.52 25.43 16.44
CA TRP A 111 -23.73 26.04 15.13
C TRP A 111 -24.68 27.25 15.20
N GLU A 112 -25.84 27.11 15.84
CA GLU A 112 -26.86 28.14 15.95
C GLU A 112 -26.46 29.30 16.88
N TYR A 113 -25.78 29.03 17.99
CA TYR A 113 -25.30 30.08 18.89
C TYR A 113 -24.05 30.82 18.39
N GLY A 114 -23.53 30.44 17.21
CA GLY A 114 -22.44 31.14 16.54
C GLY A 114 -21.15 31.17 17.37
N VAL A 115 -20.97 30.26 18.33
CA VAL A 115 -19.76 30.18 19.15
C VAL A 115 -18.57 29.85 18.26
N VAL A 116 -18.78 28.92 17.30
CA VAL A 116 -17.77 28.56 16.30
C VAL A 116 -17.43 29.75 15.42
N THR A 117 -18.41 30.55 15.00
CA THR A 117 -18.16 31.72 14.13
C THR A 117 -17.48 32.85 14.88
N ARG A 118 -17.78 33.05 16.17
CA ARG A 118 -17.08 34.01 17.05
C ARG A 118 -15.64 33.57 17.33
N ALA A 119 -15.42 32.29 17.63
CA ALA A 119 -14.08 31.72 17.82
C ALA A 119 -13.26 31.79 16.53
N ALA A 120 -13.86 31.46 15.38
CA ALA A 120 -13.21 31.57 14.08
C ALA A 120 -12.83 33.02 13.74
N LYS A 121 -13.71 34.00 14.00
CA LYS A 121 -13.40 35.42 13.84
C LYS A 121 -12.24 35.87 14.75
N GLY A 122 -12.24 35.42 16.00
CA GLY A 122 -11.14 35.67 16.94
C GLY A 122 -9.81 35.09 16.45
N LEU A 123 -9.83 33.84 15.99
CA LEU A 123 -8.66 33.18 15.41
C LEU A 123 -8.15 33.94 14.18
N VAL A 124 -9.03 34.30 13.24
CA VAL A 124 -8.67 35.06 12.04
C VAL A 124 -8.06 36.42 12.38
N LEU A 125 -8.63 37.15 13.35
CA LEU A 125 -8.08 38.42 13.81
C LEU A 125 -6.70 38.25 14.46
N LEU A 126 -6.53 37.23 15.30
CA LEU A 126 -5.28 36.96 16.00
C LEU A 126 -4.19 36.50 15.03
N THR A 127 -4.52 35.65 14.06
CA THR A 127 -3.63 35.27 12.95
C THR A 127 -3.26 36.49 12.11
N GLY A 128 -4.21 37.37 11.77
CA GLY A 128 -3.95 38.60 11.04
C GLY A 128 -3.00 39.54 11.78
N LEU A 129 -3.25 39.78 13.07
CA LEU A 129 -2.39 40.60 13.94
C LEU A 129 -0.98 40.01 14.04
N PHE A 130 -0.87 38.70 14.22
CA PHE A 130 0.41 38.00 14.24
C PHE A 130 1.17 38.21 12.94
N LEU A 131 0.53 38.04 11.78
CA LEU A 131 1.17 38.26 10.49
C LEU A 131 1.60 39.72 10.31
N VAL A 132 0.78 40.70 10.71
CA VAL A 132 1.14 42.13 10.63
C VAL A 132 2.39 42.46 11.44
N ILE A 133 2.65 41.74 12.54
CA ILE A 133 3.86 41.93 13.36
C ILE A 133 5.04 41.11 12.81
N PHE A 134 4.82 39.86 12.39
CA PHE A 134 5.89 38.96 11.94
C PHE A 134 6.37 39.26 10.52
N ILE A 135 5.51 39.70 9.61
CA ILE A 135 5.88 40.07 8.24
C ILE A 135 6.93 41.19 8.19
N PRO A 136 6.80 42.34 8.90
CA PRO A 136 7.83 43.38 8.86
C PRO A 136 9.15 42.89 9.47
N VAL A 137 9.11 42.09 10.54
CA VAL A 137 10.32 41.46 11.10
C VAL A 137 10.98 40.55 10.06
N LEU A 138 10.20 39.78 9.31
CA LEU A 138 10.69 38.91 8.25
C LEU A 138 11.23 39.71 7.05
N LEU A 139 10.58 40.80 6.66
CA LEU A 139 11.03 41.68 5.58
C LEU A 139 12.34 42.40 5.94
N VAL A 140 12.49 42.84 7.19
CA VAL A 140 13.75 43.41 7.68
C VAL A 140 14.85 42.35 7.65
N ALA A 141 14.60 41.16 8.19
CA ALA A 141 15.57 40.06 8.14
C ALA A 141 15.95 39.65 6.69
N LEU A 142 14.99 39.67 5.76
CA LEU A 142 15.22 39.38 4.35
C LEU A 142 16.03 40.48 3.64
N LYS A 143 15.83 41.74 4.03
CA LYS A 143 16.62 42.87 3.50
C LYS A 143 18.09 42.76 3.92
N GLU A 144 18.33 42.44 5.20
CA GLU A 144 19.69 42.24 5.72
C GLU A 144 20.37 41.02 5.06
N THR A 145 19.67 39.89 4.93
CA THR A 145 20.23 38.70 4.27
C THR A 145 20.47 38.90 2.76
N ARG A 146 19.63 39.68 2.05
CA ARG A 146 19.83 40.05 0.63
C ARG A 146 21.04 40.97 0.43
N LEU A 147 21.32 41.89 1.35
CA LEU A 147 22.57 42.66 1.33
C LEU A 147 23.79 41.72 1.46
N HIS A 148 23.69 40.72 2.34
CA HIS A 148 24.77 39.74 2.55
C HIS A 148 24.94 38.71 1.42
N THR A 149 23.92 38.45 0.58
CA THR A 149 24.04 37.46 -0.52
C THR A 149 24.64 38.04 -1.81
N ARG A 150 24.84 39.36 -1.93
CA ARG A 150 25.50 39.98 -3.10
C ARG A 150 27.01 40.20 -2.90
N MET A 151 27.68 39.26 -2.23
CA MET A 151 29.14 39.09 -2.32
C MET A 151 29.47 37.66 -2.77
N PRO A 152 29.45 37.35 -4.08
CA PRO A 152 30.31 36.30 -4.59
C PRO A 152 31.74 36.85 -4.52
N GLY A 153 32.42 36.68 -3.39
CA GLY A 153 33.86 36.97 -3.33
C GLY A 153 34.38 37.68 -2.10
N THR A 154 34.05 37.23 -0.90
CA THR A 154 34.94 37.41 0.28
C THR A 154 34.70 36.30 1.30
N GLY A 155 34.63 35.05 0.83
CA GLY A 155 35.03 33.93 1.66
C GLY A 155 36.51 33.73 1.44
N VAL A 156 37.36 34.29 2.30
CA VAL A 156 38.74 33.77 2.39
C VAL A 156 38.57 32.32 2.81
N SER A 157 38.80 31.40 1.87
CA SER A 157 38.86 29.98 2.20
C SER A 157 39.88 29.85 3.33
N ALA A 158 39.58 29.09 4.39
CA ALA A 158 40.53 28.87 5.49
C ALA A 158 41.92 28.38 4.98
N ARG A 159 41.97 27.87 3.75
CA ARG A 159 43.17 27.51 2.99
C ARG A 159 44.06 28.72 2.61
N ASP A 160 43.48 29.89 2.33
CA ASP A 160 44.21 31.13 2.01
C ASP A 160 44.68 31.87 3.27
N GLU A 161 43.99 31.68 4.41
CA GLU A 161 44.42 32.17 5.72
C GLU A 161 45.70 31.45 6.20
N LEU A 162 45.75 30.12 6.02
CA LEU A 162 46.91 29.30 6.39
C LEU A 162 48.15 29.57 5.51
N ARG A 163 47.96 29.94 4.23
CA ARG A 163 49.06 30.28 3.32
C ARG A 163 49.73 31.60 3.65
N ARG A 164 48.98 32.57 4.21
CA ARG A 164 49.51 33.88 4.65
C ARG A 164 50.24 33.84 5.99
N ARG A 165 49.96 32.84 6.84
CA ARG A 165 50.63 32.66 8.14
C ARG A 165 51.97 31.91 8.08
N GLY A 166 52.45 31.54 6.90
CA GLY A 166 53.83 31.10 6.71
C GLY A 166 54.25 29.91 7.58
N SER A 167 53.35 28.95 7.83
CA SER A 167 53.71 27.69 8.46
C SER A 167 53.59 26.56 7.43
N PHE A 168 54.59 26.50 6.54
CA PHE A 168 55.09 25.28 5.94
C PHE A 168 56.53 25.12 6.42
#